data_AF-A0A9W6M647-F1
#
_entry.id   AF-A0A9W6M647-F1
#
_cell.length_a   1.000
_cell.length_b   1.000
_cell.length_c   1.000
_cell.angle_alpha   90.00
_cell.angle_beta   90.00
_cell.angle_gamma   90.00
#
_symmetry.space_group_name_H-M   'P 1'
#
loop_
_entity.id
_entity.type
_entity.pdbx_description
1 polymer ?
#
loop_
_entity_poly.entity_id
_entity_poly.type
_entity_poly.pdbx_seq_one_letter_code
_entity_poly.pdbx_strand_id
1 'polypeptide(L)'
;MAFGRRVWGHAASPPRAETRRPRRAMTGARHTETGETDMNKTIVTRLSGAAAVIVLATTLSACAGGQSVAEACKIAQDELATASSTISSDLSSSMSKAATGENVDFGALFQPVMDGLTAAQSKVTNADVKAPLTAFTDEFSSFIQTLEGFEMPDVSKIDPTDAAAMEKLQAAQEKAQEISTKSQEASTKLGEQAKKLQSVCGA
;
A
#
# COMPACT_ATOMS: atom_id res chain seq x y z
N MET A 1 13.31 -32.27 -52.33
CA MET A 1 13.63 -31.20 -53.32
C MET A 1 12.86 -29.96 -52.88
N ALA A 2 13.35 -28.73 -52.78
CA ALA A 2 14.66 -28.11 -52.79
C ALA A 2 14.37 -26.60 -52.60
N PHE A 3 15.04 -25.92 -51.66
CA PHE A 3 15.28 -24.46 -51.57
C PHE A 3 14.05 -23.51 -51.42
N GLY A 4 14.13 -22.38 -50.69
CA GLY A 4 15.30 -21.63 -50.29
C GLY A 4 15.04 -20.62 -49.16
N ARG A 5 16.13 -20.35 -48.45
CA ARG A 5 16.29 -19.36 -47.37
C ARG A 5 16.24 -17.96 -47.96
N ARG A 6 15.62 -17.01 -47.25
CA ARG A 6 15.91 -15.58 -47.41
C ARG A 6 16.42 -15.03 -46.08
N VAL A 7 17.74 -14.89 -46.03
CA VAL A 7 18.49 -14.15 -45.02
C VAL A 7 18.49 -12.68 -45.46
N TRP A 8 18.06 -11.76 -44.60
CA TRP A 8 18.36 -10.35 -44.73
C TRP A 8 19.16 -9.94 -43.50
N GLY A 9 20.43 -9.61 -43.74
CA GLY A 9 21.34 -9.04 -42.77
C GLY A 9 21.65 -7.58 -43.09
N HIS A 10 22.20 -6.92 -42.07
CA HIS A 10 22.90 -5.63 -42.07
C HIS A 10 22.09 -4.34 -42.12
N ALA A 11 22.09 -3.63 -40.99
CA ALA A 11 22.85 -2.38 -40.89
C ALA A 11 23.17 -2.06 -39.41
N ALA A 12 24.45 -2.12 -39.07
CA ALA A 12 24.99 -1.54 -37.84
C ALA A 12 25.11 -0.02 -38.00
N SER A 13 24.89 0.73 -36.93
CA SER A 13 25.31 2.13 -36.82
C SER A 13 25.61 2.53 -35.36
N PRO A 14 26.55 3.47 -35.14
CA PRO A 14 27.55 3.48 -34.06
C PRO A 14 27.15 4.16 -32.73
N PRO A 15 27.97 4.04 -31.67
CA PRO A 15 27.69 4.59 -30.33
C PRO A 15 27.73 6.12 -30.27
N ARG A 16 26.79 6.70 -29.50
CA ARG A 16 26.75 8.15 -29.21
C ARG A 16 27.74 8.51 -28.11
N ALA A 17 28.58 9.48 -28.43
CA ALA A 17 29.69 9.95 -27.63
C ALA A 17 29.29 10.64 -26.32
N GLU A 18 30.11 10.33 -25.33
CA GLU A 18 30.29 10.92 -24.01
C GLU A 18 30.57 12.43 -24.09
N THR A 19 29.79 13.24 -23.37
CA THR A 19 30.17 14.62 -23.04
C THR A 19 30.26 14.78 -21.54
N ARG A 20 31.47 14.56 -21.03
CA ARG A 20 31.92 15.03 -19.72
C ARG A 20 31.83 16.55 -19.68
N ARG A 21 31.21 17.11 -18.65
CA ARG A 21 31.43 18.50 -18.22
C ARG A 21 31.91 18.55 -16.77
N PRO A 22 32.75 19.55 -16.43
CA PRO A 22 33.76 19.43 -15.38
C PRO A 22 33.28 19.78 -13.98
N ARG A 23 33.98 19.19 -12.99
CA ARG A 23 34.03 19.63 -11.59
C ARG A 23 34.37 21.12 -11.52
N ARG A 24 33.53 21.91 -10.85
CA ARG A 24 33.95 23.15 -10.19
C ARG A 24 33.88 22.93 -8.68
N ALA A 25 35.06 22.82 -8.07
CA ALA A 25 35.26 23.16 -6.68
C ALA A 25 35.43 24.69 -6.61
N MET A 26 34.65 25.37 -5.75
CA MET A 26 35.07 26.62 -5.13
C MET A 26 34.47 26.72 -3.73
N THR A 27 35.38 26.60 -2.77
CA THR A 27 35.43 27.22 -1.44
C THR A 27 34.85 28.64 -1.39
N GLY A 28 34.11 28.95 -0.33
CA GLY A 28 33.77 30.33 0.05
C GLY A 28 32.84 30.39 1.25
N ALA A 29 33.35 30.87 2.38
CA ALA A 29 32.67 30.96 3.66
C ALA A 29 31.98 32.32 3.90
N ARG A 30 31.02 32.29 4.84
CA ARG A 30 30.69 33.31 5.87
C ARG A 30 29.53 34.30 5.60
N HIS A 31 28.57 34.26 6.56
CA HIS A 31 27.65 35.28 7.14
C HIS A 31 27.48 36.64 6.41
N THR A 32 26.28 37.22 6.25
CA THR A 32 25.35 37.71 7.31
C THR A 32 23.93 37.99 6.76
N GLU A 33 22.92 37.67 7.58
CA GLU A 33 21.75 38.47 7.99
C GLU A 33 20.81 39.23 7.01
N THR A 34 19.51 39.20 7.39
CA THR A 34 18.37 40.09 7.07
C THR A 34 17.43 39.76 5.89
N GLY A 35 16.14 39.59 6.24
CA GLY A 35 15.05 40.26 5.52
C GLY A 35 14.16 39.43 4.59
N GLU A 36 12.93 39.22 5.03
CA GLU A 36 11.70 39.22 4.23
C GLU A 36 11.19 37.93 3.53
N THR A 37 10.12 37.41 4.16
CA THR A 37 8.90 36.82 3.58
C THR A 37 9.04 35.76 2.49
N ASP A 38 8.95 34.49 2.91
CA ASP A 38 8.12 33.54 2.17
C ASP A 38 7.58 32.44 3.10
N MET A 39 6.29 32.53 3.39
CA MET A 39 5.52 31.63 4.22
C MET A 39 5.22 30.35 3.43
N ASN A 40 6.23 29.52 3.17
CA ASN A 40 6.04 28.21 2.54
C ASN A 40 7.20 27.22 2.77
N LYS A 41 7.58 26.97 4.05
CA LYS A 41 8.67 26.01 4.37
C LYS A 41 8.47 25.11 5.59
N THR A 42 7.26 24.99 6.15
CA THR A 42 7.05 24.20 7.38
C THR A 42 6.42 22.82 7.17
N ILE A 43 6.03 22.42 5.95
CA ILE A 43 5.32 21.14 5.74
C ILE A 43 6.14 20.08 4.99
N VAL A 44 7.26 20.42 4.33
CA VAL A 44 7.98 19.48 3.44
C VAL A 44 9.41 19.18 3.92
N THR A 45 9.56 18.79 5.19
CA THR A 45 10.85 18.33 5.76
C THR A 45 10.70 17.06 6.60
N ARG A 46 9.64 16.25 6.43
CA ARG A 46 9.42 15.03 7.25
C ARG A 46 9.33 13.70 6.50
N LEU A 47 9.60 13.65 5.19
CA LEU A 47 9.45 12.40 4.41
C LEU A 47 10.65 12.07 3.51
N SER A 48 11.85 12.52 3.89
CA SER A 48 13.06 12.23 3.11
C SER A 48 14.18 11.85 4.07
N GLY A 49 14.31 10.55 4.33
CA GLY A 49 15.46 9.98 5.02
C GLY A 49 15.15 9.29 6.34
N ALA A 50 14.38 8.19 6.28
CA ALA A 50 14.45 7.16 7.32
C ALA A 50 14.32 5.80 6.65
N ALA A 51 15.46 5.18 6.31
CA ALA A 51 15.57 3.76 6.56
C ALA A 51 15.42 3.58 8.07
N ALA A 52 14.17 3.44 8.54
CA ALA A 52 13.89 3.12 9.93
C ALA A 52 14.32 1.68 10.16
N VAL A 53 15.61 1.48 10.39
CA VAL A 53 16.11 0.28 11.05
C VAL A 53 15.54 0.36 12.47
N ILE A 54 14.41 -0.33 12.69
CA ILE A 54 13.83 -0.48 14.01
C ILE A 54 14.80 -1.35 14.80
N VAL A 55 15.72 -0.70 15.51
CA VAL A 55 16.56 -1.35 16.52
C VAL A 55 15.62 -1.62 17.71
N LEU A 56 14.92 -2.76 17.67
CA LEU A 56 14.15 -3.31 18.79
C LEU A 56 15.12 -3.72 19.92
N ALA A 57 15.60 -2.73 20.69
CA ALA A 57 16.48 -2.95 21.83
C ALA A 57 15.69 -3.25 23.12
N THR A 58 15.44 -4.54 23.34
CA THR A 58 15.93 -5.29 24.52
C THR A 58 15.65 -4.84 25.97
N THR A 59 14.59 -4.10 26.32
CA THR A 59 14.36 -3.78 27.76
C THR A 59 12.94 -3.94 28.30
N LEU A 60 12.26 -5.06 28.10
CA LEU A 60 11.18 -5.50 29.00
C LEU A 60 11.16 -7.02 29.19
N SER A 61 12.23 -7.54 29.80
CA SER A 61 12.11 -8.80 30.53
C SER A 61 11.35 -8.54 31.83
N ALA A 62 10.31 -9.36 32.04
CA ALA A 62 9.58 -9.59 33.29
C ALA A 62 8.24 -8.84 33.48
N CYS A 63 7.17 -9.46 32.96
CA CYS A 63 6.00 -9.74 33.79
C CYS A 63 5.33 -11.06 33.34
N ALA A 64 5.39 -12.08 34.21
CA ALA A 64 4.62 -13.31 34.18
C ALA A 64 4.52 -14.10 32.84
N GLY A 65 5.58 -14.80 32.44
CA GLY A 65 5.48 -16.02 31.62
C GLY A 65 4.86 -15.92 30.21
N GLY A 66 4.68 -14.72 29.65
CA GLY A 66 4.12 -14.49 28.31
C GLY A 66 5.13 -13.99 27.29
N GLN A 67 4.76 -14.06 26.00
CA GLN A 67 5.49 -13.44 24.88
C GLN A 67 5.77 -11.95 25.18
N SER A 68 7.01 -11.52 24.93
CA SER A 68 7.39 -10.11 25.12
C SER A 68 6.67 -9.22 24.08
N VAL A 69 6.48 -7.95 24.41
CA VAL A 69 5.90 -6.97 23.47
C VAL A 69 6.71 -6.92 22.17
N ALA A 70 8.05 -6.92 22.28
CA ALA A 70 8.95 -6.92 21.13
C ALA A 70 8.75 -8.12 20.19
N GLU A 71 8.66 -9.34 20.75
CA GLU A 71 8.41 -10.57 19.97
C GLU A 71 7.02 -10.54 19.31
N ALA A 72 5.99 -10.15 20.07
CA ALA A 72 4.63 -10.02 19.56
C ALA A 72 4.54 -9.01 18.39
N CYS A 73 5.18 -7.85 18.55
CA CYS A 73 5.22 -6.81 17.54
C CYS A 73 6.01 -7.23 16.30
N LYS A 74 7.09 -8.01 16.47
CA LYS A 74 7.84 -8.56 15.35
C LYS A 74 7.01 -9.54 14.53
N ILE A 75 6.30 -10.46 15.19
CA ILE A 75 5.39 -11.41 14.50
C ILE A 75 4.34 -10.64 13.70
N ALA A 76 3.69 -9.63 14.31
CA ALA A 76 2.68 -8.84 13.61
C ALA A 76 3.26 -8.11 12.38
N GLN A 77 4.47 -7.55 12.50
CA GLN A 77 5.15 -6.88 11.38
C GLN A 77 5.57 -7.84 10.28
N ASP A 78 6.12 -9.01 10.63
CA ASP A 78 6.60 -10.01 9.65
C ASP A 78 5.43 -10.56 8.81
N GLU A 79 4.29 -10.86 9.44
CA GLU A 79 3.09 -11.33 8.75
C GLU A 79 2.47 -10.23 7.87
N LEU A 80 2.39 -8.99 8.37
CA LEU A 80 1.89 -7.83 7.61
C LEU A 80 2.77 -7.48 6.41
N ALA A 81 4.09 -7.52 6.57
CA ALA A 81 5.03 -7.24 5.49
C ALA A 81 4.95 -8.29 4.38
N THR A 82 4.83 -9.57 4.77
CA THR A 82 4.63 -10.69 3.84
C THR A 82 3.38 -10.46 3.01
N ALA A 83 2.24 -10.18 3.65
CA ALA A 83 0.98 -10.01 2.96
C ALA A 83 0.89 -8.71 2.11
N SER A 84 1.44 -7.60 2.60
CA SER A 84 1.41 -6.31 1.88
C SER A 84 2.21 -6.34 0.58
N SER A 85 3.27 -7.15 0.53
CA SER A 85 4.11 -7.30 -0.67
C SER A 85 3.34 -7.90 -1.85
N THR A 86 2.38 -8.78 -1.57
CA THR A 86 1.53 -9.45 -2.58
C THR A 86 0.48 -8.51 -3.15
N ILE A 87 -0.17 -7.69 -2.30
CA ILE A 87 -1.28 -6.82 -2.71
C ILE A 87 -0.86 -5.77 -3.75
N SER A 88 0.31 -5.16 -3.62
CA SER A 88 0.69 -4.05 -4.50
C SER A 88 0.76 -4.45 -5.98
N SER A 89 1.22 -5.68 -6.25
CA SER A 89 1.26 -6.26 -7.60
C SER A 89 -0.15 -6.63 -8.08
N ASP A 90 -0.92 -7.32 -7.23
CA ASP A 90 -2.23 -7.84 -7.60
C ASP A 90 -3.27 -6.73 -7.80
N LEU A 91 -3.19 -5.65 -7.00
CA LEU A 91 -4.03 -4.47 -7.15
C LEU A 91 -3.80 -3.78 -8.49
N SER A 92 -2.54 -3.61 -8.89
CA SER A 92 -2.19 -2.97 -10.18
C SER A 92 -2.67 -3.80 -11.37
N SER A 93 -2.53 -5.13 -11.31
CA SER A 93 -3.05 -6.05 -12.31
C SER A 93 -4.58 -5.98 -12.37
N SER A 94 -5.23 -5.96 -11.21
CA SER A 94 -6.68 -5.92 -11.08
C SER A 94 -7.29 -4.62 -11.59
N MET A 95 -6.69 -3.47 -11.31
CA MET A 95 -7.13 -2.20 -11.91
C MET A 95 -7.06 -2.23 -13.43
N SER A 96 -6.02 -2.85 -14.00
CA SER A 96 -5.88 -2.98 -15.45
C SER A 96 -6.97 -3.87 -16.05
N LYS A 97 -7.29 -4.99 -15.39
CA LYS A 97 -8.38 -5.91 -15.78
C LYS A 97 -9.76 -5.25 -15.69
N ALA A 98 -10.02 -4.54 -14.60
CA ALA A 98 -11.26 -3.79 -14.43
C ALA A 98 -11.42 -2.72 -15.54
N ALA A 99 -10.34 -2.03 -15.91
CA ALA A 99 -10.34 -1.06 -17.01
C ALA A 99 -10.63 -1.68 -18.38
N THR A 100 -10.34 -2.97 -18.57
CA THR A 100 -10.68 -3.73 -19.79
C THR A 100 -12.05 -4.41 -19.72
N GLY A 101 -12.84 -4.16 -18.67
CA GLY A 101 -14.17 -4.74 -18.48
C GLY A 101 -14.16 -6.20 -18.00
N GLU A 102 -13.02 -6.69 -17.49
CA GLU A 102 -12.99 -7.98 -16.79
C GLU A 102 -13.56 -7.80 -15.37
N ASN A 103 -14.35 -8.76 -14.92
CA ASN A 103 -14.80 -8.80 -13.53
C ASN A 103 -13.62 -9.06 -12.61
N VAL A 104 -13.49 -8.19 -11.60
CA VAL A 104 -12.42 -8.22 -10.62
C VAL A 104 -13.06 -8.29 -9.25
N ASP A 105 -12.71 -9.32 -8.49
CA ASP A 105 -13.07 -9.43 -7.09
C ASP A 105 -12.04 -8.64 -6.25
N PHE A 106 -12.39 -7.40 -5.94
CA PHE A 106 -11.52 -6.55 -5.11
C PHE A 106 -11.43 -7.04 -3.67
N GLY A 107 -12.43 -7.75 -3.15
CA GLY A 107 -12.39 -8.32 -1.80
C GLY A 107 -11.31 -9.40 -1.69
N ALA A 108 -11.25 -10.30 -2.67
CA ALA A 108 -10.25 -11.37 -2.73
C ALA A 108 -8.80 -10.85 -2.77
N LEU A 109 -8.56 -9.64 -3.30
CA LEU A 109 -7.23 -9.03 -3.32
C LEU A 109 -6.67 -8.72 -1.93
N PHE A 110 -7.55 -8.46 -0.97
CA PHE A 110 -7.16 -8.13 0.40
C PHE A 110 -7.13 -9.37 1.31
N GLN A 111 -7.61 -10.52 0.84
CA GLN A 111 -7.61 -11.77 1.59
C GLN A 111 -6.22 -12.17 2.12
N PRO A 112 -5.11 -12.05 1.35
CA PRO A 112 -3.79 -12.36 1.89
C PRO A 112 -3.40 -11.52 3.11
N VAL A 113 -3.82 -10.24 3.16
CA VAL A 113 -3.59 -9.38 4.35
C VAL A 113 -4.49 -9.79 5.50
N MET A 114 -5.73 -10.20 5.23
CA MET A 114 -6.61 -10.75 6.26
C MET A 114 -6.03 -12.02 6.88
N ASP A 115 -5.51 -12.92 6.04
CA ASP A 115 -4.91 -14.17 6.48
C ASP A 115 -3.65 -13.91 7.29
N GLY A 116 -2.80 -12.97 6.86
CA GLY A 116 -1.61 -12.53 7.62
C GLY A 116 -1.97 -11.91 8.97
N LEU A 117 -2.99 -11.06 9.03
CA LEU A 117 -3.49 -10.48 10.29
C LEU A 117 -4.05 -11.55 11.24
N THR A 118 -4.83 -12.49 10.72
CA THR A 118 -5.39 -13.60 11.50
C THR A 118 -4.29 -14.54 12.00
N ALA A 119 -3.31 -14.84 11.15
CA ALA A 119 -2.13 -15.62 11.53
C ALA A 119 -1.34 -14.90 12.65
N ALA A 120 -1.12 -13.59 12.52
CA ALA A 120 -0.48 -12.79 13.54
C ALA A 120 -1.27 -12.83 14.87
N GLN A 121 -2.59 -12.63 14.85
CA GLN A 121 -3.43 -12.74 16.06
C GLN A 121 -3.33 -14.10 16.75
N SER A 122 -3.25 -15.18 15.97
CA SER A 122 -3.15 -16.54 16.51
C SER A 122 -1.81 -16.79 17.21
N LYS A 123 -0.74 -16.12 16.74
CA LYS A 123 0.63 -16.24 17.24
C LYS A 123 0.96 -15.23 18.33
N VAL A 124 0.24 -14.11 18.37
CA VAL A 124 0.40 -13.07 19.39
C VAL A 124 -0.37 -13.44 20.65
N THR A 125 0.36 -13.66 21.74
CA THR A 125 -0.22 -13.98 23.06
C THR A 125 -0.11 -12.82 24.05
N ASN A 126 0.72 -11.82 23.75
CA ASN A 126 0.87 -10.63 24.58
C ASN A 126 -0.41 -9.77 24.53
N ALA A 127 -1.06 -9.54 25.68
CA ALA A 127 -2.35 -8.84 25.72
C ALA A 127 -2.29 -7.40 25.19
N ASP A 128 -1.19 -6.69 25.46
CA ASP A 128 -1.01 -5.29 25.07
C ASP A 128 -0.88 -5.13 23.55
N VAL A 129 -0.29 -6.12 22.87
CA VAL A 129 -0.22 -6.16 21.40
C VAL A 129 -1.46 -6.80 20.78
N LYS A 130 -1.99 -7.84 21.42
CA LYS A 130 -3.14 -8.61 20.92
C LYS A 130 -4.39 -7.75 20.82
N ALA A 131 -4.69 -6.92 21.82
CA ALA A 131 -5.89 -6.08 21.81
C ALA A 131 -5.92 -5.09 20.63
N PRO A 132 -4.91 -4.23 20.39
CA PRO A 132 -4.89 -3.33 19.24
C PRO A 132 -4.77 -4.08 17.91
N LEU A 133 -4.04 -5.21 17.85
CA LEU A 133 -3.98 -6.04 16.65
C LEU A 133 -5.35 -6.64 16.30
N THR A 134 -6.11 -7.06 17.32
CA THR A 134 -7.47 -7.58 17.16
C THR A 134 -8.39 -6.50 16.60
N ALA A 135 -8.42 -5.34 17.24
CA ALA A 135 -9.21 -4.21 16.78
C ALA A 135 -8.83 -3.75 15.36
N PHE A 136 -7.54 -3.76 15.00
CA PHE A 136 -7.11 -3.45 13.64
C PHE A 136 -7.64 -4.48 12.63
N THR A 137 -7.57 -5.77 12.96
CA THR A 137 -8.02 -6.84 12.07
C THR A 137 -9.54 -6.82 11.88
N ASP A 138 -10.30 -6.55 12.95
CA ASP A 138 -11.77 -6.47 12.88
C ASP A 138 -12.24 -5.32 11.98
N GLU A 139 -11.59 -4.15 12.08
CA GLU A 139 -11.86 -3.00 11.20
C GLU A 139 -11.44 -3.30 9.76
N PHE A 140 -10.31 -4.00 9.57
CA PHE A 140 -9.87 -4.42 8.23
C PHE A 140 -10.84 -5.45 7.63
N SER A 141 -11.41 -6.36 8.43
CA SER A 141 -12.39 -7.34 7.98
C SER A 141 -13.70 -6.69 7.59
N SER A 142 -14.15 -5.72 8.39
CA SER A 142 -15.32 -4.92 8.06
C SER A 142 -15.14 -4.13 6.76
N PHE A 143 -13.91 -3.65 6.50
CA PHE A 143 -13.57 -3.02 5.23
C PHE A 143 -13.64 -3.99 4.04
N ILE A 144 -13.03 -5.18 4.14
CA ILE A 144 -13.10 -6.19 3.05
C ILE A 144 -14.55 -6.60 2.77
N GLN A 145 -15.35 -6.84 3.80
CA GLN A 145 -16.78 -7.18 3.65
C GLN A 145 -17.58 -6.08 2.95
N THR A 146 -17.13 -4.82 3.02
CA THR A 146 -17.75 -3.72 2.28
C THR A 146 -17.46 -3.79 0.79
N LEU A 147 -16.32 -4.38 0.41
CA LEU A 147 -15.92 -4.59 -0.98
C LEU A 147 -16.54 -5.87 -1.57
N GLU A 148 -17.03 -6.78 -0.73
CA GLU A 148 -17.68 -8.01 -1.20
C GLU A 148 -18.91 -7.71 -2.07
N GLY A 149 -18.95 -8.37 -3.24
CA GLY A 149 -20.02 -8.19 -4.21
C GLY A 149 -20.03 -6.82 -4.89
N PHE A 150 -18.96 -6.03 -4.79
CA PHE A 150 -18.77 -4.89 -5.68
C PHE A 150 -18.18 -5.36 -7.02
N GLU A 151 -19.02 -5.36 -8.04
CA GLU A 151 -18.58 -5.54 -9.42
C GLU A 151 -18.69 -4.20 -10.15
N MET A 152 -17.60 -3.78 -10.77
CA MET A 152 -17.61 -2.56 -11.57
C MET A 152 -18.27 -2.88 -12.91
N PRO A 153 -19.42 -2.27 -13.26
CA PRO A 153 -20.10 -2.58 -14.51
C PRO A 153 -19.24 -2.18 -15.71
N ASP A 154 -19.25 -3.00 -16.77
CA ASP A 154 -18.57 -2.67 -18.03
C ASP A 154 -19.32 -1.55 -18.75
N VAL A 155 -18.94 -0.31 -18.42
CA VAL A 155 -19.50 0.92 -19.00
C VAL A 155 -19.35 1.02 -20.51
N SER A 156 -18.43 0.24 -21.11
CA SER A 156 -18.19 0.22 -22.56
C SER A 156 -19.29 -0.49 -23.33
N LYS A 157 -20.09 -1.32 -22.66
CA LYS A 157 -21.19 -2.10 -23.25
C LYS A 157 -22.59 -1.67 -22.77
N ILE A 158 -22.68 -0.60 -21.98
CA ILE A 158 -23.96 -0.10 -21.49
C ILE A 158 -24.69 0.62 -22.62
N ASP A 159 -25.86 0.08 -22.99
CA ASP A 159 -26.82 0.78 -23.84
C ASP A 159 -27.60 1.78 -22.97
N PRO A 160 -27.49 3.10 -23.20
CA PRO A 160 -28.20 4.10 -22.41
C PRO A 160 -29.72 4.09 -22.63
N THR A 161 -30.21 3.29 -23.58
CA THR A 161 -31.64 3.09 -23.84
C THR A 161 -32.22 1.85 -23.14
N ASP A 162 -31.37 0.99 -22.56
CA ASP A 162 -31.78 -0.18 -21.77
C ASP A 162 -31.99 0.22 -20.30
N ALA A 163 -33.24 0.18 -19.85
CA ALA A 163 -33.62 0.49 -18.48
C ALA A 163 -32.93 -0.43 -17.45
N ALA A 164 -32.71 -1.72 -17.76
CA ALA A 164 -32.04 -2.65 -16.84
C ALA A 164 -30.54 -2.37 -16.74
N ALA A 165 -29.92 -1.87 -17.81
CA ALA A 165 -28.52 -1.45 -17.79
C ALA A 165 -28.34 -0.16 -16.97
N MET A 166 -29.27 0.78 -17.09
CA MET A 166 -29.29 2.02 -16.30
C MET A 166 -29.52 1.75 -14.81
N GLU A 167 -30.40 0.82 -14.44
CA GLU A 167 -30.63 0.42 -13.04
C GLU A 167 -29.38 -0.22 -12.42
N LYS A 168 -28.68 -1.10 -13.14
CA LYS A 168 -27.41 -1.67 -12.69
C LYS A 168 -26.32 -0.61 -12.52
N LEU A 169 -26.25 0.35 -13.44
CA LEU A 169 -25.30 1.46 -13.33
C LEU A 169 -25.58 2.31 -12.09
N GLN A 170 -26.86 2.59 -11.81
CA GLN A 170 -27.26 3.35 -10.63
C GLN A 170 -26.93 2.60 -9.33
N ALA A 171 -27.26 1.31 -9.25
CA ALA A 171 -26.90 0.47 -8.11
C ALA A 171 -25.37 0.39 -7.89
N ALA A 172 -24.60 0.31 -8.97
CA ALA A 172 -23.14 0.34 -8.90
C ALA A 172 -22.60 1.70 -8.43
N GLN A 173 -23.22 2.81 -8.83
CA GLN A 173 -22.87 4.15 -8.34
C GLN A 173 -23.17 4.31 -6.85
N GLU A 174 -24.34 3.85 -6.40
CA GLU A 174 -24.71 3.87 -4.97
C GLU A 174 -23.75 3.02 -4.15
N LYS A 175 -23.45 1.79 -4.59
CA LYS A 175 -22.44 0.92 -3.98
C LYS A 175 -21.05 1.57 -3.97
N ALA A 176 -20.62 2.18 -5.07
CA ALA A 176 -19.32 2.85 -5.14
C ALA A 176 -19.24 4.05 -4.17
N GLN A 177 -20.34 4.78 -4.01
CA GLN A 177 -20.43 5.88 -3.04
C GLN A 177 -20.41 5.36 -1.60
N GLU A 178 -21.14 4.28 -1.31
CA GLU A 178 -21.11 3.59 -0.01
C GLU A 178 -19.71 3.09 0.32
N ILE A 179 -19.04 2.43 -0.62
CA ILE A 179 -17.66 1.97 -0.50
C ILE A 179 -16.73 3.16 -0.26
N SER A 180 -16.89 4.26 -0.97
CA SER A 180 -16.08 5.47 -0.77
C SER A 180 -16.22 6.01 0.66
N THR A 181 -17.44 6.13 1.17
CA THR A 181 -17.69 6.59 2.55
C THR A 181 -17.12 5.62 3.57
N LYS A 182 -17.44 4.33 3.46
CA LYS A 182 -16.94 3.30 4.38
C LYS A 182 -15.43 3.12 4.31
N SER A 183 -14.82 3.32 3.14
CA SER A 183 -13.36 3.31 2.96
C SER A 183 -12.69 4.48 3.68
N GLN A 184 -13.29 5.67 3.66
CA GLN A 184 -12.79 6.82 4.43
C GLN A 184 -12.91 6.60 5.95
N GLU A 185 -14.06 6.08 6.40
CA GLU A 185 -14.28 5.71 7.80
C GLU A 185 -13.30 4.62 8.26
N ALA A 186 -13.19 3.54 7.48
CA ALA A 186 -12.25 2.46 7.73
C ALA A 186 -10.80 2.97 7.75
N SER A 187 -10.40 3.84 6.82
CA SER A 187 -9.06 4.44 6.80
C SER A 187 -8.77 5.24 8.07
N THR A 188 -9.76 5.99 8.57
CA THR A 188 -9.64 6.75 9.83
C THR A 188 -9.44 5.81 11.01
N LYS A 189 -10.32 4.80 11.14
CA LYS A 189 -10.28 3.84 12.23
C LYS A 189 -9.02 2.96 12.18
N LEU A 190 -8.67 2.42 11.02
CA LEU A 190 -7.43 1.68 10.79
C LEU A 190 -6.22 2.54 11.13
N GLY A 191 -6.23 3.83 10.78
CA GLY A 191 -5.17 4.77 11.15
C GLY A 191 -5.06 4.97 12.67
N GLU A 192 -6.18 5.04 13.39
CA GLU A 192 -6.18 5.10 14.86
C GLU A 192 -5.67 3.81 15.51
N GLN A 193 -6.13 2.65 15.03
CA GLN A 193 -5.66 1.35 15.53
C GLN A 193 -4.19 1.11 15.21
N ALA A 194 -3.73 1.52 14.03
CA ALA A 194 -2.32 1.46 13.66
C ALA A 194 -1.45 2.34 14.57
N LYS A 195 -1.91 3.55 14.93
CA LYS A 195 -1.21 4.41 15.92
C LYS A 195 -1.14 3.75 17.29
N LYS A 196 -2.21 3.09 17.75
CA LYS A 196 -2.19 2.34 19.03
C LYS A 196 -1.19 1.19 18.96
N LEU A 197 -1.20 0.41 17.88
CA LEU A 197 -0.23 -0.66 17.66
C LEU A 197 1.20 -0.11 17.63
N GLN A 198 1.43 1.02 16.96
CA GLN A 198 2.72 1.70 16.92
C GLN A 198 3.16 2.20 18.31
N SER A 199 2.23 2.70 19.14
CA SER A 199 2.55 3.15 20.50
C SER A 199 3.00 2.01 21.42
N VAL A 200 2.52 0.78 21.16
CA VAL A 200 2.92 -0.42 21.90
C VAL A 200 4.20 -1.03 21.30
N CYS A 201 4.34 -1.00 19.97
CA CYS A 201 5.43 -1.66 19.25
C CYS A 201 6.67 -0.77 18.99
N GLY A 202 6.54 0.54 19.12
CA GLY A 202 7.61 1.52 18.93
C GLY A 202 8.13 2.14 20.22
N ALA A 203 7.70 1.61 21.37
CA ALA A 203 8.19 1.97 22.70
C ALA A 203 9.40 1.11 23.11
#